data_AF-A0A2G9PLI0-F1
#
_entry.id   AF-A0A2G9PLI0-F1
#
_cell.length_a   1.000
_cell.length_b   1.000
_cell.length_c   1.000
_cell.angle_alpha   90.00
_cell.angle_beta   90.00
_cell.angle_gamma   90.00
#
_symmetry.space_group_name_H-M   'P 1'
#
loop_
_entity.id
_entity.type
_entity.pdbx_description
1 polymer ?
#
loop_
_entity_poly.entity_id
_entity_poly.type
_entity_poly.pdbx_seq_one_letter_code
_entity_poly.pdbx_strand_id
1 'polypeptide(L)' 'PWTSEEEDLLRKTYPTTSDEEIRRIFGRSIESIKGKVYRLRIRRDWRVIKEKLSRKTKERWARIKEGQKNTS' A
#
# COMPACT_ATOMS: atom_id res chain seq x y z
N PRO A 1 -14.99 14.27 4.35
CA PRO A 1 -14.04 15.22 4.96
C PRO A 1 -12.91 14.44 5.64
N TRP A 2 -11.69 14.99 5.75
CA TRP A 2 -10.58 14.32 6.44
C TRP A 2 -10.61 14.66 7.94
N THR A 3 -10.57 13.65 8.82
CA THR A 3 -10.42 13.88 10.26
C THR A 3 -8.95 13.94 10.67
N SER A 4 -8.65 14.49 11.85
CA SER A 4 -7.30 14.55 12.38
C SER A 4 -6.69 13.15 12.54
N GLU A 5 -7.49 12.17 12.96
CA GLU A 5 -7.08 10.77 13.09
C GLU A 5 -6.73 10.15 11.73
N GLU A 6 -7.53 10.43 10.69
CA GLU A 6 -7.23 9.98 9.33
C GLU A 6 -5.93 10.62 8.80
N GLU A 7 -5.68 11.89 9.12
CA GLU A 7 -4.44 12.57 8.74
C GLU A 7 -3.21 11.99 9.44
N ASP A 8 -3.32 11.73 10.73
CA ASP A 8 -2.25 11.11 11.51
C ASP A 8 -1.96 9.68 11.04
N LEU A 9 -3.01 8.92 10.75
CA LEU A 9 -2.87 7.59 10.15
C LEU A 9 -2.18 7.70 8.78
N LEU A 10 -2.55 8.68 7.96
CA LEU A 10 -1.97 8.88 6.64
C LEU A 10 -0.48 9.24 6.72
N ARG A 11 -0.07 10.06 7.69
CA ARG A 11 1.36 10.39 7.94
C ARG A 11 2.19 9.15 8.28
N LYS A 12 1.63 8.24 9.08
CA LYS A 12 2.33 7.02 9.52
C LYS A 12 2.36 5.95 8.43
N THR A 13 1.26 5.77 7.71
CA THR A 13 1.06 4.64 6.79
C THR A 13 1.54 4.95 5.38
N TYR A 14 1.28 6.15 4.85
CA TYR A 14 1.53 6.47 3.45
C TYR A 14 2.99 6.30 2.99
N PRO A 15 4.03 6.61 3.80
CA PRO A 15 5.40 6.52 3.35
C PRO A 15 5.86 5.11 2.97
N THR A 16 5.31 4.07 3.60
CA THR A 16 5.79 2.68 3.49
C THR A 16 4.75 1.72 2.94
N THR A 17 3.61 2.21 2.45
CA THR A 17 2.46 1.40 2.04
C THR A 17 2.14 1.59 0.57
N SER A 18 1.76 0.51 -0.11
CA SER A 18 1.42 0.51 -1.53
C SER A 18 0.10 1.25 -1.81
N ASP A 19 -0.13 1.69 -3.05
CA ASP A 19 -1.38 2.37 -3.46
C ASP A 19 -2.60 1.47 -3.22
N GLU A 20 -2.49 0.17 -3.48
CA GLU A 20 -3.57 -0.80 -3.26
C GLU A 20 -3.95 -0.91 -1.78
N GLU A 21 -2.96 -1.03 -0.89
CA GLU A 21 -3.20 -1.13 0.55
C GLU A 21 -3.72 0.19 1.12
N ILE A 22 -3.16 1.32 0.69
CA ILE A 22 -3.65 2.64 1.10
C ILE A 22 -5.11 2.85 0.67
N ARG A 23 -5.50 2.43 -0.54
CA ARG A 23 -6.91 2.47 -0.96
C ARG A 23 -7.80 1.61 -0.08
N ARG A 24 -7.35 0.42 0.32
CA ARG A 24 -8.11 -0.48 1.20
C ARG A 24 -8.24 0.07 2.62
N ILE A 25 -7.18 0.66 3.17
CA ILE A 25 -7.18 1.23 4.53
C ILE A 25 -8.14 2.42 4.63
N PHE A 26 -8.08 3.34 3.67
CA PHE A 26 -8.85 4.59 3.72
C PHE A 26 -10.20 4.51 3.00
N GLY A 27 -10.48 3.44 2.25
CA GLY A 27 -11.72 3.29 1.47
C GLY A 27 -11.93 4.39 0.42
N ARG A 28 -10.87 5.08 0.00
CA ARG A 28 -10.91 6.26 -0.87
C ARG A 28 -10.16 6.01 -2.18
N SER A 29 -10.49 6.80 -3.20
CA SER A 29 -9.73 6.80 -4.45
C SER A 29 -8.29 7.27 -4.23
N ILE A 30 -7.36 6.78 -5.04
CA ILE A 30 -5.95 7.12 -4.88
C ILE A 30 -5.69 8.60 -5.17
N GLU A 31 -6.50 9.21 -6.02
CA GLU A 31 -6.47 10.62 -6.38
C GLU A 31 -6.81 11.50 -5.17
N SER A 32 -7.87 11.15 -4.44
CA SER A 32 -8.27 11.85 -3.21
C SER A 32 -7.18 11.79 -2.14
N ILE A 33 -6.56 10.61 -2.00
CA ILE A 33 -5.47 10.39 -1.05
C ILE A 33 -4.22 11.17 -1.46
N LYS A 34 -3.81 11.11 -2.74
CA LYS A 34 -2.66 11.88 -3.27
C LYS A 34 -2.86 13.38 -3.10
N GLY A 35 -4.07 13.89 -3.35
CA GLY A 35 -4.42 15.29 -3.10
C GLY A 35 -4.25 15.68 -1.63
N LYS A 36 -4.64 14.80 -0.70
CA LYS A 36 -4.43 15.06 0.74
C LYS A 36 -2.96 14.99 1.13
N VAL A 37 -2.24 13.96 0.71
CA VAL A 37 -0.80 13.76 0.94
C VAL A 37 0.00 14.97 0.48
N TYR A 38 -0.32 15.50 -0.72
CA TYR A 38 0.32 16.70 -1.26
C TYR A 38 0.13 17.90 -0.33
N ARG A 39 -1.10 18.14 0.14
CA ARG A 39 -1.39 19.22 1.12
C ARG A 39 -0.66 19.02 2.45
N LEU A 40 -0.50 17.77 2.89
CA LEU A 40 0.21 17.44 4.14
C LEU A 40 1.74 17.33 3.98
N ARG A 41 2.26 17.51 2.76
CA ARG A 41 3.69 17.38 2.39
C ARG A 41 4.32 16.04 2.80
N ILE A 42 3.54 14.96 2.77
CA ILE A 42 4.04 13.63 3.13
C ILE A 42 4.80 13.06 1.92
N ARG A 43 6.03 12.59 2.15
CA ARG A 43 6.84 11.91 1.13
C ARG A 43 6.78 10.40 1.30
N ARG A 44 7.03 9.70 0.20
CA ARG A 44 7.13 8.25 0.18
C ARG A 44 8.55 7.76 0.30
N ASP A 45 8.67 6.62 0.95
CA ASP A 45 9.86 5.81 0.93
C ASP A 45 9.72 4.71 -0.14
N TRP A 46 10.13 5.05 -1.36
CA TRP A 46 10.10 4.10 -2.48
C TRP A 46 11.04 2.90 -2.29
N ARG A 47 12.02 2.97 -1.37
CA ARG A 47 12.89 1.81 -1.08
C ARG A 47 12.09 0.75 -0.34
N VAL A 48 11.40 1.16 0.73
CA VAL A 48 10.54 0.26 1.53
C VAL A 48 9.36 -0.27 0.72
N ILE A 49 8.72 0.58 -0.09
CA ILE A 49 7.59 0.15 -0.93
C ILE A 49 8.05 -0.90 -1.96
N LYS A 50 9.18 -0.68 -2.66
CA LYS A 50 9.72 -1.64 -3.63
C LYS A 50 10.07 -2.97 -2.97
N GLU A 51 10.67 -2.93 -1.79
CA GLU A 51 11.02 -4.13 -1.03
C GLU A 51 9.77 -4.93 -0.65
N LYS A 52 8.75 -4.28 -0.08
CA LYS A 52 7.48 -4.93 0.28
C LYS A 52 6.76 -5.52 -0.94
N LEU A 53 6.69 -4.78 -2.04
CA LEU A 53 6.09 -5.26 -3.29
C LEU A 53 6.86 -6.47 -3.84
N SER A 54 8.20 -6.45 -3.78
CA SER A 54 9.04 -7.58 -4.20
C SER A 54 8.74 -8.83 -3.38
N ARG A 55 8.69 -8.72 -2.04
CA ARG A 55 8.34 -9.83 -1.14
C ARG A 55 6.95 -10.39 -1.45
N LYS A 56 5.93 -9.51 -1.51
CA LYS A 56 4.54 -9.89 -1.80
C LYS A 56 4.38 -10.56 -3.17
N THR A 57 5.12 -10.09 -4.17
CA THR A 57 5.12 -10.67 -5.51
C THR A 57 5.74 -12.07 -5.48
N LYS A 58 6.91 -12.24 -4.84
CA LYS A 58 7.56 -13.55 -4.68
C LYS A 58 6.66 -14.56 -3.97
N GLU A 59 6.02 -14.16 -2.88
CA GLU A 59 5.06 -15.00 -2.14
C GLU A 59 3.86 -15.41 -3.02
N ARG A 60 3.30 -14.47 -3.79
CA ARG A 60 2.20 -14.75 -4.72
C ARG A 60 2.61 -15.78 -5.77
N TRP A 61 3.80 -15.65 -6.36
CA TRP A 61 4.32 -16.61 -7.34
C TRP A 61 4.63 -17.99 -6.73
N ALA A 62 5.12 -18.04 -5.49
CA ALA A 62 5.34 -19.29 -4.77
C ALA A 62 4.04 -20.08 -4.57
N ARG A 63 2.97 -19.40 -4.15
CA ARG A 63 1.64 -20.01 -3.95
C ARG A 63 1.03 -20.55 -5.25
N ILE A 64 1.18 -19.83 -6.36
CA ILE A 64 0.71 -20.32 -7.68
C ILE A 64 1.46 -21.60 -8.07
N LYS A 65 2.79 -21.63 -7.89
CA LYS A 65 3.60 -22.82 -8.18
C LYS A 65 3.27 -24.01 -7.29
N GLU A 66 2.89 -23.78 -6.04
CA GLU A 66 2.52 -24.83 -5.09
C GLU A 66 1.10 -25.38 -5.36
N GLY A 67 0.15 -24.51 -5.71
CA GLY A 67 -1.19 -24.92 -6.13
C GLY A 67 -1.20 -25.78 -7.41
N GLN A 68 -0.24 -25.59 -8.32
CA GLN A 68 -0.09 -26.44 -9.51
C GLN A 68 0.53 -27.82 -9.24
N LYS A 69 1.14 -28.04 -8.07
CA LYS A 69 1.76 -29.34 -7.70
C LYS A 69 0.80 -30.29 -6.99
N ASN A 70 -0.31 -29.79 -6.42
CA ASN A 70 -1.30 -30.59 -5.68
C ASN A 70 -2.48 -31.07 -6.54
N THR A 71 -2.39 -30.97 -7.87
CA THR A 71 -3.41 -31.43 -8.83
C THR A 71 -2.90 -32.56 -9.75
N SER A 72 -1.91 -33.35 -9.31
CA SER A 72 -1.41 -34.55 -9.99
C SER A 72 -1.56 -35.79 -9.14
#